data_AF-A0A9W9WUN3-F1
#
_entry.id   AF-A0A9W9WUN3-F1
#
_cell.length_a   1.000
_cell.length_b   1.000
_cell.length_c   1.000
_cell.angle_alpha   90.00
_cell.angle_beta   90.00
_cell.angle_gamma   90.00
#
_symmetry.space_group_name_H-M   'P 1'
#
loop_
_entity.id
_entity.type
_entity.pdbx_description
1 polymer ?
#
loop_
_entity_poly.entity_id
_entity_poly.type
_entity_poly.pdbx_seq_one_letter_code
_entity_poly.pdbx_strand_id
1 'polypeptide(L)'
;MNGTTPSLSPGSGTKASSRSKSSPSPTAGMKRKRTTGNKLYAVKKGNKPGIYYSWPDCLAQITGFKGAIFQSFLTFEDANAFLSGAKIPSATASANGGENTRFYGVQRGRVPGVYTDWTVAQQQICGFTRPSYRKFATREEAEEFVDAGKEGALSSHASGAPGLTNENPKDADGVEYAPGDGPLPAGAEDGFDPNVLLDPATGKMVYKAVAKKTGTKTRATGIPGMLRIYTDGSSLRNGTKLASAGVGVYFGPGDSRNVSEPLKGSRQTNQRAELTAILRAIDIAPRHRDVTIYTDSRYSIDCVTVWFVNWRRNHWVTKDGKPVENRDLIESILVKIEERNELEVKTLFQWIKGHNRDPGNEAADRLAVNGAHEGVRQKAEALEVSRRAPAVGLEEELF
;
A
#
# COMPACT_ATOMS: atom_id res chain seq x y z
N MET A 1 -54.08 -69.98 20.45
CA MET A 1 -55.31 -69.44 19.82
C MET A 1 -54.82 -68.39 18.82
N ASN A 2 -54.39 -68.80 17.61
CA ASN A 2 -55.19 -68.97 16.37
C ASN A 2 -56.06 -67.74 16.14
N GLY A 3 -55.97 -66.93 15.09
CA GLY A 3 -55.56 -67.05 13.69
C GLY A 3 -56.40 -65.97 12.96
N THR A 4 -55.92 -65.24 11.96
CA THR A 4 -56.25 -65.48 10.54
C THR A 4 -55.47 -64.49 9.64
N THR A 5 -54.93 -65.04 8.56
CA THR A 5 -54.07 -64.58 7.44
C THR A 5 -54.86 -63.78 6.36
N PRO A 6 -54.38 -63.49 5.11
CA PRO A 6 -53.02 -63.32 4.50
C PRO A 6 -52.84 -62.22 3.39
N SER A 7 -51.56 -61.87 3.10
CA SER A 7 -50.83 -61.79 1.79
C SER A 7 -51.23 -60.91 0.58
N LEU A 8 -50.27 -60.12 0.04
CA LEU A 8 -49.50 -60.36 -1.22
C LEU A 8 -48.71 -59.11 -1.71
N SER A 9 -47.42 -59.27 -2.02
CA SER A 9 -46.54 -58.40 -2.87
C SER A 9 -46.65 -58.85 -4.37
N PRO A 10 -45.80 -58.52 -5.38
CA PRO A 10 -44.59 -57.66 -5.49
C PRO A 10 -44.35 -56.89 -6.85
N GLY A 11 -43.29 -56.05 -6.91
CA GLY A 11 -42.23 -56.10 -7.94
C GLY A 11 -42.32 -55.31 -9.26
N SER A 12 -41.27 -54.55 -9.60
CA SER A 12 -40.36 -54.81 -10.75
C SER A 12 -39.39 -53.65 -11.03
N GLY A 13 -38.13 -54.00 -11.31
CA GLY A 13 -37.11 -53.11 -11.89
C GLY A 13 -36.72 -53.55 -13.31
N THR A 14 -35.58 -53.02 -13.78
CA THR A 14 -34.88 -53.22 -15.08
C THR A 14 -35.30 -52.22 -16.19
N LYS A 15 -34.44 -51.64 -17.06
CA LYS A 15 -33.18 -52.07 -17.69
C LYS A 15 -32.26 -50.89 -18.07
N ALA A 16 -30.97 -51.21 -18.25
CA ALA A 16 -29.95 -50.42 -18.95
C ALA A 16 -29.91 -50.68 -20.48
N SER A 17 -29.27 -49.77 -21.24
CA SER A 17 -28.19 -50.04 -22.24
C SER A 17 -28.28 -49.33 -23.61
N SER A 18 -27.18 -48.66 -23.98
CA SER A 18 -26.57 -48.48 -25.33
C SER A 18 -27.29 -47.54 -26.34
N ARG A 19 -26.68 -46.83 -27.31
CA ARG A 19 -25.39 -46.99 -28.04
C ARG A 19 -25.04 -45.75 -28.91
N SER A 20 -23.74 -45.41 -28.95
CA SER A 20 -22.87 -44.96 -30.08
C SER A 20 -23.11 -43.74 -31.02
N LYS A 21 -22.08 -42.86 -31.00
CA LYS A 21 -21.22 -42.30 -32.11
C LYS A 21 -21.79 -41.39 -33.21
N SER A 22 -21.23 -40.18 -33.35
CA SER A 22 -20.31 -39.78 -34.46
C SER A 22 -19.95 -38.28 -34.42
N SER A 23 -18.72 -37.97 -34.82
CA SER A 23 -18.10 -36.63 -34.91
C SER A 23 -18.53 -35.89 -36.19
N PRO A 24 -18.37 -34.55 -36.26
CA PRO A 24 -17.24 -34.01 -37.04
C PRO A 24 -16.60 -32.70 -36.50
N SER A 25 -15.35 -32.45 -36.90
CA SER A 25 -14.63 -31.15 -36.85
C SER A 25 -14.63 -30.53 -38.27
N PRO A 26 -14.01 -29.37 -38.59
CA PRO A 26 -13.67 -28.15 -37.83
C PRO A 26 -14.10 -26.84 -38.57
N THR A 27 -14.17 -25.68 -37.91
CA THR A 27 -13.87 -24.39 -38.61
C THR A 27 -13.49 -23.23 -37.66
N ALA A 28 -12.28 -22.71 -37.94
CA ALA A 28 -11.79 -21.33 -37.81
C ALA A 28 -11.88 -20.55 -36.48
N GLY A 29 -10.71 -20.14 -35.96
CA GLY A 29 -10.59 -18.88 -35.20
C GLY A 29 -9.66 -18.83 -33.98
N MET A 30 -8.55 -19.58 -33.90
CA MET A 30 -7.63 -19.49 -32.74
C MET A 30 -6.71 -18.26 -32.80
N LYS A 31 -7.10 -17.18 -32.10
CA LYS A 31 -6.15 -16.23 -31.51
C LYS A 31 -5.48 -16.89 -30.30
N ARG A 32 -4.14 -16.93 -30.28
CA ARG A 32 -3.31 -17.65 -29.29
C ARG A 32 -3.53 -17.13 -27.87
N LYS A 33 -4.23 -17.90 -27.03
CA LYS A 33 -4.27 -17.77 -25.57
C LYS A 33 -3.13 -18.61 -25.00
N ARG A 34 -2.21 -17.99 -24.27
CA ARG A 34 -1.10 -18.68 -23.58
C ARG A 34 -1.67 -19.50 -22.41
N THR A 35 -2.01 -20.75 -22.66
CA THR A 35 -2.54 -21.68 -21.65
C THR A 35 -1.42 -22.05 -20.67
N THR A 36 -1.58 -21.66 -19.42
CA THR A 36 -0.79 -22.16 -18.29
C THR A 36 -1.00 -23.67 -18.18
N GLY A 37 -0.02 -24.48 -18.58
CA GLY A 37 -0.04 -25.93 -18.36
C GLY A 37 -0.16 -26.25 -16.87
N ASN A 38 -0.99 -27.24 -16.52
CA ASN A 38 -1.23 -27.70 -15.15
C ASN A 38 0.12 -28.11 -14.52
N LYS A 39 0.64 -27.29 -13.61
CA LYS A 39 1.84 -27.59 -12.83
C LYS A 39 1.46 -28.38 -11.58
N LEU A 40 2.18 -29.46 -11.32
CA LEU A 40 2.10 -30.26 -10.11
C LEU A 40 3.20 -29.81 -9.14
N TYR A 41 2.95 -29.86 -7.84
CA TYR A 41 3.89 -29.43 -6.81
C TYR A 41 4.15 -30.59 -5.85
N ALA A 42 5.40 -31.05 -5.73
CA ALA A 42 5.77 -32.10 -4.81
C ALA A 42 6.49 -31.52 -3.59
N VAL A 43 6.05 -31.87 -2.39
CA VAL A 43 6.67 -31.48 -1.11
C VAL A 43 7.32 -32.70 -0.49
N LYS A 44 8.67 -32.75 -0.51
CA LYS A 44 9.45 -33.85 0.08
C LYS A 44 9.67 -33.66 1.59
N LYS A 45 9.81 -32.41 2.03
CA LYS A 45 9.95 -32.06 3.45
C LYS A 45 9.08 -30.83 3.72
N GLY A 46 8.10 -30.97 4.62
CA GLY A 46 7.10 -29.95 4.94
C GLY A 46 6.10 -30.49 5.98
N ASN A 47 5.06 -29.72 6.29
CA ASN A 47 4.03 -30.09 7.27
C ASN A 47 3.32 -31.41 6.90
N LYS A 48 3.01 -31.60 5.62
CA LYS A 48 2.54 -32.86 5.04
C LYS A 48 3.26 -33.12 3.70
N PRO A 49 4.15 -34.12 3.62
CA PRO A 49 4.77 -34.52 2.36
C PRO A 49 3.73 -35.12 1.40
N GLY A 50 3.81 -34.78 0.12
CA GLY A 50 2.85 -35.22 -0.89
C GLY A 50 2.88 -34.43 -2.19
N ILE A 51 2.03 -34.81 -3.15
CA ILE A 51 1.84 -34.14 -4.43
C ILE A 51 0.57 -33.30 -4.38
N TYR A 52 0.68 -32.03 -4.76
CA TYR A 52 -0.37 -31.03 -4.75
C TYR A 52 -0.63 -30.54 -6.17
N TYR A 53 -1.90 -30.38 -6.53
CA TYR A 53 -2.34 -29.92 -7.85
C TYR A 53 -2.49 -28.39 -7.92
N SER A 54 -2.27 -27.71 -6.80
CA SER A 54 -2.47 -26.28 -6.62
C SER A 54 -1.33 -25.67 -5.81
N TRP A 55 -0.87 -24.48 -6.21
CA TRP A 55 0.18 -23.75 -5.49
C TRP A 55 -0.25 -23.35 -4.06
N PRO A 56 -1.46 -22.82 -3.83
CA PRO A 56 -1.99 -22.58 -2.48
C PRO A 56 -1.86 -23.78 -1.53
N ASP A 57 -2.16 -24.99 -2.00
CA ASP A 57 -2.12 -26.19 -1.15
C ASP A 57 -0.67 -26.59 -0.81
N CYS A 58 0.24 -26.46 -1.77
CA CYS A 58 1.69 -26.65 -1.56
C CYS A 58 2.25 -25.60 -0.58
N LEU A 59 1.86 -24.33 -0.77
CA LEU A 59 2.32 -23.21 0.06
C LEU A 59 1.93 -23.42 1.54
N ALA A 60 0.73 -23.94 1.80
CA ALA A 60 0.28 -24.28 3.15
C ALA A 60 1.16 -25.35 3.84
N GLN A 61 1.83 -26.21 3.06
CA GLN A 61 2.69 -27.27 3.61
C GLN A 61 4.13 -26.82 3.86
N ILE A 62 4.59 -25.74 3.21
CA ILE A 62 5.95 -25.23 3.37
C ILE A 62 6.00 -24.03 4.32
N THR A 63 4.89 -23.31 4.46
CA THR A 63 4.81 -22.13 5.34
C THR A 63 4.96 -22.54 6.80
N GLY A 64 5.94 -21.95 7.49
CA GLY A 64 6.22 -22.24 8.90
C GLY A 64 7.11 -23.46 9.15
N PHE A 65 7.47 -24.25 8.14
CA PHE A 65 8.32 -25.44 8.29
C PHE A 65 9.81 -25.11 8.00
N LYS A 66 10.67 -25.22 9.02
CA LYS A 66 12.11 -24.92 8.88
C LYS A 66 12.82 -26.01 8.06
N GLY A 67 13.31 -25.63 6.87
CA GLY A 67 14.01 -26.54 5.97
C GLY A 67 13.09 -27.34 5.03
N ALA A 68 11.99 -26.72 4.58
CA ALA A 68 11.10 -27.34 3.61
C ALA A 68 11.79 -27.59 2.25
N ILE A 69 11.51 -28.73 1.63
CA ILE A 69 12.06 -29.15 0.33
C ILE A 69 10.87 -29.42 -0.61
N PHE A 70 10.72 -28.62 -1.66
CA PHE A 70 9.62 -28.73 -2.62
C PHE A 70 10.08 -28.38 -4.04
N GLN A 71 9.41 -28.91 -5.06
CA GLN A 71 9.69 -28.62 -6.47
C GLN A 71 8.42 -28.77 -7.32
N SER A 72 8.31 -28.01 -8.41
CA SER A 72 7.20 -28.11 -9.35
C SER A 72 7.56 -28.96 -10.57
N PHE A 73 6.64 -29.82 -10.99
CA PHE A 73 6.80 -30.75 -12.11
C PHE A 73 5.64 -30.61 -13.10
N LEU A 74 5.87 -31.04 -14.34
CA LEU A 74 4.85 -31.06 -15.39
C LEU A 74 4.08 -32.38 -15.40
N THR A 75 4.70 -33.47 -14.93
CA THR A 75 4.10 -34.81 -14.89
C THR A 75 4.00 -35.31 -13.45
N PHE A 76 3.01 -36.18 -13.21
CA PHE A 76 2.83 -36.83 -11.91
C PHE A 76 3.97 -37.81 -11.62
N GLU A 77 4.53 -38.42 -12.67
CA GLU A 77 5.63 -39.38 -12.57
C GLU A 77 6.91 -38.72 -12.04
N ASP A 78 7.27 -37.53 -12.57
CA ASP A 78 8.42 -36.76 -12.08
C ASP A 78 8.21 -36.29 -10.62
N ALA A 79 6.98 -35.87 -10.29
CA ALA A 79 6.62 -35.47 -8.94
C ALA A 79 6.71 -36.63 -7.94
N ASN A 80 6.31 -37.84 -8.36
CA ASN A 80 6.40 -39.04 -7.54
C ASN A 80 7.85 -39.51 -7.35
N ALA A 81 8.69 -39.41 -8.39
CA ALA A 81 10.11 -39.73 -8.31
C ALA A 81 10.88 -38.80 -7.35
N PHE A 82 10.52 -37.50 -7.32
CA PHE A 82 11.08 -36.54 -6.36
C PHE A 82 10.77 -36.92 -4.90
N LEU A 83 9.56 -37.42 -4.63
CA LEU A 83 9.13 -37.86 -3.30
C LEU A 83 9.77 -39.18 -2.87
N SER A 84 9.85 -40.16 -3.78
CA SER A 84 10.43 -41.48 -3.51
C SER A 84 11.95 -41.46 -3.40
N GLY A 85 12.61 -40.37 -3.80
CA GLY A 85 14.07 -40.27 -3.80
C GLY A 85 14.73 -41.13 -4.88
N ALA A 86 13.94 -41.71 -5.79
CA ALA A 86 14.45 -42.42 -6.95
C ALA A 86 15.11 -41.41 -7.90
N LYS A 87 16.40 -41.59 -8.18
CA LYS A 87 17.09 -40.87 -9.26
C LYS A 87 16.44 -41.29 -10.58
N ILE A 88 15.67 -40.39 -11.19
CA ILE A 88 15.25 -40.56 -12.58
C ILE A 88 16.53 -40.61 -13.44
N PRO A 89 16.72 -41.63 -14.29
CA PRO A 89 17.79 -41.59 -15.28
C PRO A 89 17.50 -40.41 -16.21
N SER A 90 18.39 -39.42 -16.18
CA SER A 90 18.41 -38.34 -17.17
C SER A 90 18.82 -38.97 -18.51
N ALA A 91 17.84 -39.47 -19.26
CA ALA A 91 17.94 -39.65 -20.69
C ALA A 91 17.63 -38.26 -21.30
N THR A 92 18.52 -37.58 -22.00
CA THR A 92 19.55 -38.05 -22.93
C THR A 92 20.81 -37.22 -22.77
N ALA A 93 21.91 -37.89 -22.39
CA ALA A 93 23.26 -37.41 -22.61
C ALA A 93 23.56 -37.47 -24.11
N SER A 94 23.71 -36.31 -24.76
CA SER A 94 24.57 -36.19 -25.93
C SER A 94 25.91 -35.66 -25.45
N ALA A 95 26.93 -36.47 -25.73
CA ALA A 95 28.33 -36.18 -25.48
C ALA A 95 28.74 -34.84 -26.09
N ASN A 96 29.22 -33.94 -25.22
CA ASN A 96 30.40 -33.13 -25.47
C ASN A 96 30.84 -32.52 -24.14
N GLY A 97 32.06 -32.86 -23.73
CA GLY A 97 32.73 -32.22 -22.61
C GLY A 97 32.90 -30.74 -22.91
N GLY A 98 32.26 -29.90 -22.11
CA GLY A 98 32.46 -28.47 -22.09
C GLY A 98 32.06 -28.00 -20.69
N GLU A 99 33.05 -27.52 -19.94
CA GLU A 99 32.83 -26.88 -18.65
C GLU A 99 31.66 -25.91 -18.77
N ASN A 100 30.62 -26.09 -17.95
CA ASN A 100 29.49 -25.17 -17.92
C ASN A 100 29.90 -23.96 -17.06
N THR A 101 30.86 -23.20 -17.56
CA THR A 101 31.37 -21.94 -17.00
C THR A 101 30.28 -20.90 -17.15
N ARG A 102 29.31 -20.92 -16.24
CA ARG A 102 28.27 -19.88 -16.15
C ARG A 102 28.89 -18.66 -15.49
N PHE A 103 28.74 -17.50 -16.14
CA PHE A 103 29.23 -16.22 -15.63
C PHE A 103 28.05 -15.42 -15.05
N TYR A 104 28.30 -14.72 -13.95
CA TYR A 104 27.33 -13.92 -13.22
C TYR A 104 27.82 -12.47 -13.19
N GLY A 105 27.19 -11.60 -13.97
CA GLY A 105 27.49 -10.17 -13.96
C GLY A 105 26.68 -9.46 -12.89
N VAL A 106 27.34 -8.76 -11.98
CA VAL A 106 26.73 -7.89 -10.95
C VAL A 106 26.98 -6.44 -11.34
N GLN A 107 25.92 -5.74 -11.75
CA GLN A 107 25.94 -4.35 -12.18
C GLN A 107 25.66 -3.39 -11.02
N ARG A 108 24.80 -3.80 -10.06
CA ARG A 108 24.55 -3.09 -8.80
C ARG A 108 24.62 -4.09 -7.65
N GLY A 109 25.64 -3.98 -6.82
CA GLY A 109 25.92 -4.81 -5.65
C GLY A 109 27.03 -4.19 -4.82
N ARG A 110 27.50 -4.87 -3.79
CA ARG A 110 28.63 -4.41 -2.95
C ARG A 110 29.91 -4.21 -3.77
N VAL A 111 30.22 -5.20 -4.62
CA VAL A 111 31.30 -5.13 -5.60
C VAL A 111 30.70 -5.47 -6.97
N PRO A 112 30.58 -4.50 -7.89
CA PRO A 112 30.21 -4.77 -9.28
C PRO A 112 31.33 -5.52 -10.01
N GLY A 113 30.97 -6.53 -10.81
CA GLY A 113 31.94 -7.38 -11.49
C GLY A 113 31.34 -8.67 -12.03
N VAL A 114 32.17 -9.46 -12.71
CA VAL A 114 31.79 -10.76 -13.25
C VAL A 114 32.35 -11.87 -12.36
N TYR A 115 31.49 -12.82 -12.00
CA TYR A 115 31.81 -13.94 -11.13
C TYR A 115 31.55 -15.27 -11.85
N THR A 116 32.38 -16.28 -11.59
CA THR A 116 32.21 -17.65 -12.13
C THR A 116 31.46 -18.57 -11.16
N ASP A 117 31.36 -18.18 -9.89
CA ASP A 117 30.62 -18.90 -8.84
C ASP A 117 29.43 -18.07 -8.37
N TRP A 118 28.24 -18.67 -8.43
CA TRP A 118 27.00 -18.07 -7.93
C TRP A 118 27.10 -17.72 -6.44
N THR A 119 27.80 -18.52 -5.65
CA THR A 119 27.93 -18.33 -4.20
C THR A 119 28.63 -17.00 -3.89
N VAL A 120 29.64 -16.65 -4.68
CA VAL A 120 30.37 -15.38 -4.55
C VAL A 120 29.53 -14.22 -5.07
N ALA A 121 28.86 -14.39 -6.21
CA ALA A 121 27.95 -13.38 -6.77
C ALA A 121 26.79 -13.05 -5.80
N GLN A 122 26.25 -14.08 -5.15
CA GLN A 122 25.14 -13.97 -4.21
C GLN A 122 25.51 -13.13 -2.99
N GLN A 123 26.74 -13.23 -2.48
CA GLN A 123 27.22 -12.40 -1.36
C GLN A 123 27.24 -10.91 -1.72
N GLN A 124 27.43 -10.57 -3.00
CA GLN A 124 27.47 -9.18 -3.46
C GLN A 124 26.08 -8.53 -3.57
N ILE A 125 25.04 -9.34 -3.75
CA ILE A 125 23.66 -8.88 -3.92
C ILE A 125 22.82 -9.06 -2.64
N CYS A 126 23.20 -9.99 -1.76
CA CYS A 126 22.44 -10.30 -0.54
C CYS A 126 22.45 -9.10 0.41
N GLY A 127 21.26 -8.60 0.73
CA GLY A 127 21.08 -7.43 1.60
C GLY A 127 21.42 -6.08 0.94
N PHE A 128 21.75 -6.03 -0.35
CA PHE A 128 21.98 -4.78 -1.08
C PHE A 128 20.66 -4.19 -1.59
N THR A 129 20.50 -2.87 -1.53
CA THR A 129 19.26 -2.21 -1.98
C THR A 129 19.21 -2.12 -3.50
N ARG A 130 18.20 -2.76 -4.13
CA ARG A 130 17.97 -2.80 -5.59
C ARG A 130 19.18 -3.38 -6.37
N PRO A 131 19.57 -4.65 -6.10
CA PRO A 131 20.68 -5.26 -6.80
C PRO A 131 20.31 -5.50 -8.27
N SER A 132 21.26 -5.26 -9.17
CA SER A 132 21.13 -5.53 -10.61
C SER A 132 22.17 -6.58 -10.97
N TYR A 133 21.72 -7.77 -11.36
CA TYR A 133 22.58 -8.88 -11.71
C TYR A 133 21.92 -9.77 -12.77
N ARG A 134 22.73 -10.43 -13.58
CA ARG A 134 22.27 -11.35 -14.63
C ARG A 134 23.28 -12.47 -14.84
N LYS A 135 22.78 -13.62 -15.32
CA LYS A 135 23.59 -14.79 -15.67
C LYS A 135 23.81 -14.83 -17.18
N PHE A 136 25.01 -15.22 -17.58
CA PHE A 136 25.46 -15.23 -18.97
C PHE A 136 26.15 -16.54 -19.30
N ALA A 137 26.12 -16.90 -20.58
CA ALA A 137 26.78 -18.09 -21.09
C ALA A 137 28.27 -17.85 -21.34
N THR A 138 28.65 -16.62 -21.66
CA THR A 138 30.03 -16.20 -21.92
C THR A 138 30.46 -15.12 -20.92
N ARG A 139 31.77 -14.96 -20.75
CA ARG A 139 32.34 -13.95 -19.85
C ARG A 139 32.14 -12.55 -20.43
N GLU A 140 32.28 -12.43 -21.73
CA GLU A 140 32.21 -11.19 -22.51
C GLU A 140 30.81 -10.56 -22.37
N GLU A 141 29.74 -11.35 -22.51
CA GLU A 141 28.37 -10.87 -22.29
C GLU A 141 28.13 -10.38 -20.84
N ALA A 142 28.80 -11.01 -19.87
CA ALA A 142 28.71 -10.59 -18.47
C ALA A 142 29.48 -9.29 -18.22
N GLU A 143 30.62 -9.10 -18.87
CA GLU A 143 31.43 -7.87 -18.80
C GLU A 143 30.69 -6.69 -19.44
N GLU A 144 30.11 -6.87 -20.63
CA GLU A 144 29.28 -5.86 -21.30
C GLU A 144 28.10 -5.40 -20.43
N PHE A 145 27.44 -6.33 -19.72
CA PHE A 145 26.35 -5.99 -18.81
C PHE A 145 26.80 -5.17 -17.59
N VAL A 146 28.00 -5.45 -17.06
CA VAL A 146 28.59 -4.68 -15.95
C VAL A 146 29.03 -3.30 -16.43
N ASP A 147 29.64 -3.21 -17.61
CA ASP A 147 30.13 -1.95 -18.18
C ASP A 147 29.01 -1.03 -18.66
N ALA A 148 27.89 -1.57 -19.18
CA ALA A 148 26.67 -0.80 -19.42
C ALA A 148 26.13 -0.15 -18.11
N GLY A 149 26.44 -0.72 -16.95
CA GLY A 149 26.15 -0.12 -15.65
C GLY A 149 27.07 1.02 -15.25
N LYS A 150 28.34 0.95 -15.66
CA LYS A 150 29.32 2.02 -15.45
C LYS A 150 29.05 3.22 -16.36
N GLU A 151 28.65 2.99 -17.61
CA GLU A 151 28.20 4.07 -18.51
C GLU A 151 26.91 4.74 -18.04
N GLY A 152 26.00 3.98 -17.41
CA GLY A 152 24.83 4.53 -16.72
C GLY A 152 25.19 5.34 -15.46
N ALA A 153 26.35 5.10 -14.85
CA ALA A 153 26.87 5.89 -13.73
C ALA A 153 27.59 7.16 -14.21
N LEU A 154 28.35 7.08 -15.30
CA LEU A 154 29.04 8.21 -15.94
C LEU A 154 28.08 9.15 -16.71
N SER A 155 27.01 8.64 -17.31
CA SER A 155 25.98 9.46 -17.97
C SER A 155 24.90 10.02 -17.01
N SER A 156 25.01 9.72 -15.71
CA SER A 156 24.21 10.37 -14.65
C SER A 156 24.84 11.67 -14.11
N HIS A 157 25.89 12.18 -14.77
CA HIS A 157 26.28 13.60 -14.69
C HIS A 157 25.64 14.38 -15.84
N ALA A 158 24.32 14.27 -15.96
CA ALA A 158 23.52 15.28 -16.63
C ALA A 158 23.55 16.53 -15.73
N SER A 159 24.48 17.43 -16.05
CA SER A 159 24.35 18.88 -15.93
C SER A 159 23.41 19.36 -14.82
N GLY A 160 23.96 19.51 -13.62
CA GLY A 160 23.47 20.54 -12.70
C GLY A 160 23.46 21.88 -13.44
N ALA A 161 22.49 22.73 -13.10
CA ALA A 161 22.36 24.07 -13.67
C ALA A 161 23.73 24.79 -13.72
N PRO A 162 23.99 25.64 -14.73
CA PRO A 162 25.25 26.37 -14.84
C PRO A 162 25.55 27.08 -13.51
N GLY A 163 26.67 26.77 -12.87
CA GLY A 163 27.13 27.48 -11.67
C GLY A 163 27.38 26.67 -10.39
N LEU A 164 27.14 25.36 -10.34
CA LEU A 164 27.55 24.54 -9.20
C LEU A 164 29.00 24.06 -9.35
N THR A 165 29.94 24.83 -8.82
CA THR A 165 31.30 24.34 -8.54
C THR A 165 31.33 23.68 -7.16
N ASN A 166 32.03 22.54 -7.03
CA ASN A 166 32.22 21.83 -5.76
C ASN A 166 33.25 22.52 -4.83
N GLU A 167 33.83 23.63 -5.26
CA GLU A 167 34.86 24.37 -4.52
C GLU A 167 34.33 25.73 -4.06
N ASN A 168 34.70 26.11 -2.83
CA ASN A 168 34.34 27.42 -2.27
C ASN A 168 35.03 28.55 -3.07
N PRO A 169 34.33 29.67 -3.34
CA PRO A 169 34.95 30.82 -3.98
C PRO A 169 36.11 31.36 -3.13
N LYS A 170 37.16 31.83 -3.80
CA LYS A 170 38.35 32.45 -3.20
C LYS A 170 38.47 33.90 -3.67
N ASP A 171 39.01 34.77 -2.85
CA ASP A 171 39.31 36.15 -3.23
C ASP A 171 40.54 36.25 -4.17
N ALA A 172 40.89 37.47 -4.59
CA ALA A 172 42.03 37.72 -5.47
C ALA A 172 43.39 37.30 -4.87
N ASP A 173 43.43 37.08 -3.55
CA ASP A 173 44.59 36.67 -2.78
C ASP A 173 44.57 35.17 -2.43
N GLY A 174 43.55 34.41 -2.88
CA GLY A 174 43.45 32.96 -2.72
C GLY A 174 42.86 32.50 -1.38
N VAL A 175 42.29 33.40 -0.57
CA VAL A 175 41.65 33.10 0.71
C VAL A 175 40.19 32.69 0.49
N GLU A 176 39.77 31.59 1.14
CA GLU A 176 38.39 31.10 1.06
C GLU A 176 37.44 32.01 1.83
N TYR A 177 36.33 32.41 1.20
CA TYR A 177 35.31 33.20 1.89
C TYR A 177 34.66 32.39 3.01
N ALA A 178 34.45 33.05 4.16
CA ALA A 178 33.63 32.50 5.22
C ALA A 178 32.19 32.24 4.70
N PRO A 179 31.50 31.17 5.17
CA PRO A 179 30.17 30.84 4.69
C PRO A 179 29.18 32.01 4.86
N GLY A 180 28.80 32.66 3.75
CA GLY A 180 27.84 33.77 3.72
C GLY A 180 28.38 35.11 3.22
N ASP A 181 29.71 35.27 3.06
CA ASP A 181 30.33 36.56 2.70
C ASP A 181 30.89 36.61 1.26
N GLY A 182 30.63 35.59 0.44
CA GLY A 182 31.13 35.51 -0.94
C GLY A 182 30.19 36.18 -1.97
N PRO A 183 30.73 36.91 -2.97
CA PRO A 183 29.90 37.45 -4.04
C PRO A 183 29.32 36.33 -4.92
N LEU A 184 28.07 36.51 -5.35
CA LEU A 184 27.43 35.59 -6.30
C LEU A 184 28.24 35.55 -7.61
N PRO A 185 28.46 34.36 -8.20
CA PRO A 185 29.13 34.27 -9.50
C PRO A 185 28.30 34.98 -10.58
N ALA A 186 29.00 35.59 -11.55
CA ALA A 186 28.37 36.36 -12.60
C ALA A 186 27.38 35.49 -13.41
N GLY A 187 26.08 35.75 -13.26
CA GLY A 187 24.99 35.04 -13.96
C GLY A 187 24.10 34.15 -13.08
N ALA A 188 24.28 34.12 -11.75
CA ALA A 188 23.40 33.37 -10.85
C ALA A 188 22.11 34.14 -10.52
N GLU A 189 20.97 33.69 -11.06
CA GLU A 189 19.63 34.01 -10.53
C GLU A 189 19.25 32.98 -9.45
N ASP A 190 18.55 33.44 -8.39
CA ASP A 190 18.17 32.69 -7.18
C ASP A 190 17.33 31.44 -7.49
N GLY A 191 18.04 30.36 -7.82
CA GLY A 191 17.50 29.09 -8.31
C GLY A 191 17.27 28.05 -7.22
N PHE A 192 16.62 28.42 -6.11
CA PHE A 192 16.02 27.46 -5.18
C PHE A 192 17.02 26.40 -4.63
N ASP A 193 18.09 26.82 -3.96
CA ASP A 193 18.94 25.88 -3.23
C ASP A 193 18.12 25.23 -2.08
N PRO A 194 17.87 23.91 -2.10
CA PRO A 194 17.10 23.22 -1.06
C PRO A 194 17.77 23.24 0.32
N ASN A 195 19.00 23.75 0.44
CA ASN A 195 19.74 23.90 1.70
C ASN A 195 19.63 25.28 2.33
N VAL A 196 19.02 26.26 1.66
CA VAL A 196 18.83 27.63 2.15
C VAL A 196 17.38 27.81 2.64
N LEU A 197 17.21 28.49 3.76
CA LEU A 197 15.92 28.90 4.32
C LEU A 197 15.89 30.42 4.43
N LEU A 198 14.80 31.04 3.99
CA LEU A 198 14.54 32.45 4.31
C LEU A 198 14.01 32.55 5.74
N ASP A 199 14.65 33.34 6.59
CA ASP A 199 14.11 33.66 7.91
C ASP A 199 12.94 34.67 7.76
N PRO A 200 11.70 34.28 8.08
CA PRO A 200 10.53 35.15 7.89
C PRO A 200 10.54 36.38 8.81
N ALA A 201 11.37 36.43 9.86
CA ALA A 201 11.46 37.58 10.75
C ALA A 201 12.47 38.64 10.27
N THR A 202 13.53 38.23 9.57
CA THR A 202 14.65 39.11 9.20
C THR A 202 14.86 39.25 7.70
N GLY A 203 14.21 38.42 6.88
CA GLY A 203 14.34 38.39 5.43
C GLY A 203 15.71 37.90 4.94
N LYS A 204 16.58 37.43 5.84
CA LYS A 204 17.93 36.95 5.50
C LYS A 204 17.92 35.46 5.15
N MET A 205 18.77 35.10 4.20
CA MET A 205 19.01 33.71 3.79
C MET A 205 19.90 33.00 4.83
N VAL A 206 19.46 31.86 5.35
CA VAL A 206 20.15 31.06 6.37
C VAL A 206 20.32 29.62 5.86
N TYR A 207 21.55 29.09 5.89
CA TYR A 207 21.80 27.69 5.54
C TYR A 207 21.34 26.71 6.64
N LYS A 208 20.78 25.56 6.24
CA LYS A 208 20.34 24.50 7.18
C LYS A 208 21.52 23.95 7.99
N ALA A 209 21.42 23.99 9.32
CA ALA A 209 22.39 23.39 10.25
C ALA A 209 22.56 21.87 10.02
N VAL A 210 23.75 21.34 10.33
CA VAL A 210 24.12 19.92 10.09
C VAL A 210 23.11 18.95 10.71
N ALA A 211 22.58 19.25 11.91
CA ALA A 211 21.54 18.44 12.57
C ALA A 211 20.19 18.41 11.83
N LYS A 212 19.83 19.48 11.09
CA LYS A 212 18.64 19.50 10.23
C LYS A 212 18.90 18.85 8.85
N LYS A 213 20.16 18.80 8.41
CA LYS A 213 20.59 18.05 7.22
C LYS A 213 20.62 16.54 7.47
N THR A 214 21.02 16.09 8.66
CA THR A 214 21.07 14.68 9.07
C THR A 214 19.80 14.19 9.78
N GLY A 215 18.87 15.09 10.10
CA GLY A 215 17.53 14.74 10.55
C GLY A 215 16.93 13.77 9.55
N THR A 216 16.77 12.51 9.98
CA THR A 216 16.18 11.46 9.15
C THR A 216 14.81 11.98 8.72
N LYS A 217 14.65 12.35 7.44
CA LYS A 217 13.31 12.53 6.88
C LYS A 217 12.61 11.22 7.19
N THR A 218 11.60 11.26 8.05
CA THR A 218 10.81 10.09 8.40
C THR A 218 10.18 9.61 7.10
N ARG A 219 10.89 8.73 6.38
CA ARG A 219 10.36 8.07 5.21
C ARG A 219 9.30 7.17 5.80
N ALA A 220 8.05 7.61 5.68
CA ALA A 220 6.98 6.83 6.24
C ALA A 220 7.09 5.39 5.68
N THR A 221 7.01 4.44 6.60
CA THR A 221 7.16 3.01 6.35
C THR A 221 5.85 2.51 5.78
N GLY A 222 5.82 2.17 4.49
CA GLY A 222 4.64 1.67 3.80
C GLY A 222 4.96 1.29 2.36
N ILE A 223 4.01 0.62 1.70
CA ILE A 223 4.17 0.07 0.35
C ILE A 223 4.58 1.20 -0.62
N PRO A 224 5.71 1.09 -1.35
CA PRO A 224 6.19 2.14 -2.23
C PRO A 224 5.14 2.52 -3.28
N GLY A 225 4.81 3.82 -3.37
CA GLY A 225 3.93 4.39 -4.41
C GLY A 225 2.56 4.87 -3.91
N MET A 226 2.03 4.28 -2.84
CA MET A 226 0.70 4.58 -2.31
C MET A 226 0.71 5.80 -1.38
N LEU A 227 -0.24 6.72 -1.56
CA LEU A 227 -0.38 7.90 -0.70
C LEU A 227 -0.90 7.48 0.67
N ARG A 228 -0.15 7.79 1.72
CA ARG A 228 -0.55 7.48 3.10
C ARG A 228 -1.23 8.69 3.72
N ILE A 229 -2.36 8.46 4.35
CA ILE A 229 -3.17 9.50 4.97
C ILE A 229 -3.55 8.97 6.34
N TYR A 230 -3.30 9.76 7.38
CA TYR A 230 -3.70 9.44 8.74
C TYR A 230 -4.95 10.25 9.07
N THR A 231 -5.93 9.60 9.68
CA THR A 231 -7.22 10.21 10.03
C THR A 231 -7.57 9.90 11.45
N ASP A 232 -8.08 10.90 12.15
CA ASP A 232 -8.52 10.79 13.54
C ASP A 232 -9.74 11.67 13.80
N GLY A 233 -10.58 11.24 14.73
CA GLY A 233 -11.75 11.97 15.19
C GLY A 233 -11.71 12.14 16.71
N SER A 234 -11.84 13.39 17.17
CA SER A 234 -11.87 13.71 18.59
C SER A 234 -13.20 14.31 19.00
N SER A 235 -13.70 13.98 20.19
CA SER A 235 -14.91 14.58 20.76
C SER A 235 -14.68 14.99 22.20
N LEU A 236 -14.69 16.30 22.45
CA LEU A 236 -14.67 16.89 23.78
C LEU A 236 -16.06 16.76 24.41
N ARG A 237 -16.11 16.28 25.67
CA ARG A 237 -17.37 16.10 26.44
C ARG A 237 -18.41 15.26 25.68
N ASN A 238 -17.94 14.20 25.02
CA ASN A 238 -18.77 13.28 24.23
C ASN A 238 -20.00 12.79 25.03
N GLY A 239 -21.17 12.77 24.39
CA GLY A 239 -22.43 12.37 25.02
C GLY A 239 -23.17 13.49 25.80
N THR A 240 -22.62 14.70 25.87
CA THR A 240 -23.28 15.85 26.50
C THR A 240 -23.80 16.85 25.46
N LYS A 241 -24.73 17.74 25.87
CA LYS A 241 -25.20 18.85 25.01
C LYS A 241 -24.09 19.85 24.66
N LEU A 242 -23.01 19.87 25.44
CA LEU A 242 -21.83 20.70 25.23
C LEU A 242 -20.74 19.99 24.43
N ALA A 243 -21.07 18.82 23.84
CA ALA A 243 -20.11 18.08 23.03
C ALA A 243 -19.65 18.93 21.83
N SER A 244 -18.35 18.89 21.59
CA SER A 244 -17.72 19.49 20.42
C SER A 244 -16.74 18.49 19.86
N ALA A 245 -16.93 18.11 18.61
CA ALA A 245 -16.09 17.15 17.94
C ALA A 245 -15.28 17.83 16.85
N GLY A 246 -14.15 17.23 16.49
CA GLY A 246 -13.19 17.75 15.54
C GLY A 246 -12.62 16.65 14.65
N VAL A 247 -12.24 17.06 13.46
CA VAL A 247 -11.81 16.20 12.36
C VAL A 247 -10.35 16.49 12.06
N GLY A 248 -9.52 15.45 12.13
CA GLY A 248 -8.09 15.52 11.84
C GLY A 248 -7.72 14.67 10.63
N VAL A 249 -7.06 15.27 9.64
CA VAL A 249 -6.47 14.55 8.49
C VAL A 249 -5.03 14.99 8.29
N TYR A 250 -4.12 14.03 8.23
CA TYR A 250 -2.69 14.27 8.13
C TYR A 250 -2.07 13.54 6.95
N PHE A 251 -1.55 14.30 5.99
CA PHE A 251 -0.81 13.83 4.81
C PHE A 251 0.71 13.85 5.03
N GLY A 252 1.20 14.73 5.90
CA GLY A 252 2.62 14.83 6.25
C GLY A 252 3.01 16.17 6.86
N PRO A 253 4.27 16.32 7.35
CA PRO A 253 4.71 17.57 7.97
C PRO A 253 4.69 18.72 6.97
N GLY A 254 3.98 19.81 7.31
CA GLY A 254 3.90 21.00 6.46
C GLY A 254 3.10 20.81 5.16
N ASP A 255 2.38 19.69 4.99
CA ASP A 255 1.52 19.49 3.83
C ASP A 255 0.30 20.41 3.92
N SER A 256 0.05 21.20 2.87
CA SER A 256 -1.08 22.15 2.82
C SER A 256 -2.45 21.46 2.80
N ARG A 257 -2.48 20.14 2.58
CA ARG A 257 -3.69 19.32 2.60
C ARG A 257 -4.09 18.82 3.99
N ASN A 258 -3.26 19.07 5.01
CA ASN A 258 -3.62 18.71 6.38
C ASN A 258 -4.88 19.46 6.82
N VAL A 259 -5.81 18.74 7.47
CA VAL A 259 -7.11 19.29 7.90
C VAL A 259 -7.19 19.26 9.42
N SER A 260 -7.60 20.39 9.99
CA SER A 260 -8.03 20.54 11.37
C SER A 260 -9.29 21.40 11.35
N GLU A 261 -10.46 20.78 11.43
CA GLU A 261 -11.73 21.50 11.39
C GLU A 261 -12.72 20.98 12.45
N PRO A 262 -13.64 21.82 12.94
CA PRO A 262 -14.73 21.35 13.77
C PRO A 262 -15.69 20.47 12.98
N LEU A 263 -16.24 19.44 13.62
CA LEU A 263 -17.29 18.61 13.06
C LEU A 263 -18.54 19.47 12.84
N LYS A 264 -19.03 19.52 11.60
CA LYS A 264 -20.23 20.28 11.25
C LYS A 264 -21.50 19.54 11.64
N GLY A 265 -22.55 20.31 11.96
CA GLY A 265 -23.89 19.81 12.27
C GLY A 265 -24.15 19.63 13.78
N SER A 266 -25.39 19.25 14.11
CA SER A 266 -25.85 19.14 15.51
C SER A 266 -25.32 17.92 16.24
N ARG A 267 -24.99 16.84 15.52
CA ARG A 267 -24.54 15.57 16.11
C ARG A 267 -23.03 15.58 16.31
N GLN A 268 -22.62 15.80 17.56
CA GLN A 268 -21.22 15.95 17.95
C GLN A 268 -20.74 14.68 18.69
N THR A 269 -20.40 13.63 17.93
CA THR A 269 -19.96 12.34 18.48
C THR A 269 -18.60 11.94 17.94
N ASN A 270 -17.87 11.12 18.70
CA ASN A 270 -16.56 10.63 18.26
C ASN A 270 -16.66 9.85 16.95
N GLN A 271 -17.59 8.89 16.90
CA GLN A 271 -17.78 8.02 15.73
C GLN A 271 -18.10 8.81 14.44
N ARG A 272 -18.82 9.92 14.57
CA ARG A 272 -19.14 10.77 13.43
C ARG A 272 -17.93 11.59 12.98
N ALA A 273 -17.11 12.07 13.92
CA ALA A 273 -15.85 12.75 13.62
C ALA A 273 -14.87 11.81 12.89
N GLU A 274 -14.72 10.58 13.37
CA GLU A 274 -13.88 9.56 12.75
C GLU A 274 -14.27 9.26 11.30
N LEU A 275 -15.58 9.03 11.05
CA LEU A 275 -16.08 8.82 9.68
C LEU A 275 -15.90 10.06 8.81
N THR A 276 -16.10 11.25 9.37
CA THR A 276 -15.89 12.50 8.63
C THR A 276 -14.41 12.69 8.26
N ALA A 277 -13.48 12.30 9.12
CA ALA A 277 -12.05 12.33 8.85
C ALA A 277 -11.68 11.44 7.65
N ILE A 278 -12.24 10.23 7.59
CA ILE A 278 -12.09 9.34 6.43
C ILE A 278 -12.67 9.98 5.16
N LEU A 279 -13.87 10.55 5.24
CA LEU A 279 -14.50 11.21 4.08
C LEU A 279 -13.62 12.36 3.57
N ARG A 280 -13.12 13.21 4.46
CA ARG A 280 -12.20 14.31 4.12
C ARG A 280 -10.90 13.83 3.51
N ALA A 281 -10.31 12.76 4.05
CA ALA A 281 -9.12 12.17 3.48
C ALA A 281 -9.34 11.73 2.03
N ILE A 282 -10.46 11.10 1.72
CA ILE A 282 -10.78 10.62 0.37
C ILE A 282 -11.09 11.78 -0.58
N ASP A 283 -11.81 12.81 -0.12
CA ASP A 283 -12.14 13.98 -0.92
C ASP A 283 -10.90 14.78 -1.34
N ILE A 284 -9.92 14.91 -0.44
CA ILE A 284 -8.68 15.66 -0.67
C ILE A 284 -7.65 14.81 -1.43
N ALA A 285 -7.70 13.49 -1.29
CA ALA A 285 -6.77 12.61 -1.98
C ALA A 285 -6.99 12.64 -3.50
N PRO A 286 -5.90 12.64 -4.30
CA PRO A 286 -6.01 12.52 -5.76
C PRO A 286 -6.77 11.25 -6.14
N ARG A 287 -7.82 11.39 -6.97
CA ARG A 287 -8.69 10.28 -7.40
C ARG A 287 -7.99 9.21 -8.22
N HIS A 288 -6.91 9.58 -8.92
CA HIS A 288 -6.14 8.72 -9.83
C HIS A 288 -4.92 8.06 -9.18
N ARG A 289 -4.82 8.07 -7.84
CA ARG A 289 -3.67 7.49 -7.13
C ARG A 289 -4.13 6.53 -6.05
N ASP A 290 -3.43 5.42 -5.89
CA ASP A 290 -3.64 4.51 -4.77
C ASP A 290 -3.45 5.23 -3.41
N VAL A 291 -4.34 4.95 -2.46
CA VAL A 291 -4.31 5.53 -1.11
C VAL A 291 -4.36 4.46 -0.02
N THR A 292 -3.67 4.69 1.08
CA THR A 292 -3.83 3.95 2.35
C THR A 292 -4.26 4.92 3.43
N ILE A 293 -5.43 4.67 4.00
CA ILE A 293 -5.97 5.43 5.12
C ILE A 293 -5.65 4.67 6.41
N TYR A 294 -4.93 5.34 7.30
CA TYR A 294 -4.59 4.86 8.63
C TYR A 294 -5.52 5.51 9.64
N THR A 295 -6.19 4.70 10.44
CA THR A 295 -7.09 5.16 11.52
C THR A 295 -7.04 4.16 12.67
N ASP A 296 -7.23 4.63 13.89
CA ASP A 296 -7.40 3.78 15.06
C ASP A 296 -8.87 3.39 15.33
N SER A 297 -9.81 4.03 14.63
CA SER A 297 -11.23 3.70 14.68
C SER A 297 -11.56 2.45 13.88
N ARG A 298 -11.53 1.31 14.58
CA ARG A 298 -12.01 0.03 14.04
C ARG A 298 -13.48 0.09 13.62
N TYR A 299 -14.29 0.87 14.35
CA TYR A 299 -15.68 1.13 13.98
C TYR A 299 -15.79 1.71 12.57
N SER A 300 -15.01 2.74 12.26
CA SER A 300 -15.06 3.40 10.96
C SER A 300 -14.60 2.48 9.83
N ILE A 301 -13.52 1.71 10.07
CA ILE A 301 -13.04 0.69 9.11
C ILE A 301 -14.12 -0.36 8.87
N ASP A 302 -14.70 -0.95 9.92
CA ASP A 302 -15.70 -2.00 9.79
C ASP A 302 -16.97 -1.49 9.09
N CYS A 303 -17.37 -0.23 9.34
CA CYS A 303 -18.49 0.41 8.62
C CYS A 303 -18.28 0.40 7.11
N VAL A 304 -17.10 0.79 6.62
CA VAL A 304 -16.83 0.99 5.19
C VAL A 304 -16.26 -0.24 4.49
N THR A 305 -15.90 -1.29 5.22
CA THR A 305 -15.31 -2.52 4.65
C THR A 305 -16.16 -3.78 4.85
N VAL A 306 -16.82 -3.95 6.00
CA VAL A 306 -17.52 -5.20 6.36
C VAL A 306 -19.03 -4.98 6.47
N TRP A 307 -19.46 -4.00 7.26
CA TRP A 307 -20.85 -3.87 7.67
C TRP A 307 -21.75 -3.30 6.58
N PHE A 308 -21.25 -2.39 5.75
CA PHE A 308 -22.05 -1.78 4.68
C PHE A 308 -22.65 -2.80 3.71
N VAL A 309 -21.99 -3.95 3.48
CA VAL A 309 -22.50 -4.99 2.57
C VAL A 309 -23.83 -5.54 3.09
N ASN A 310 -23.89 -5.82 4.39
CA ASN A 310 -25.12 -6.27 5.03
C ASN A 310 -26.14 -5.14 5.14
N TRP A 311 -25.69 -3.92 5.45
CA TRP A 311 -26.58 -2.77 5.57
C TRP A 311 -27.26 -2.37 4.26
N ARG A 312 -26.55 -2.41 3.13
CA ARG A 312 -27.17 -2.21 1.80
C ARG A 312 -28.25 -3.24 1.51
N ARG A 313 -28.04 -4.51 1.91
CA ARG A 313 -29.00 -5.60 1.68
C ARG A 313 -30.23 -5.49 2.58
N ASN A 314 -30.09 -4.98 3.80
CA ASN A 314 -31.18 -4.92 4.78
C ASN A 314 -31.79 -3.52 4.93
N HIS A 315 -31.63 -2.65 3.93
CA HIS A 315 -32.16 -1.29 3.91
C HIS A 315 -31.68 -0.39 5.06
N TRP A 316 -30.41 -0.53 5.45
CA TRP A 316 -29.74 0.27 6.48
C TRP A 316 -30.34 0.13 7.88
N VAL A 317 -30.62 -1.11 8.26
CA VAL A 317 -31.15 -1.45 9.58
C VAL A 317 -30.10 -2.22 10.39
N THR A 318 -29.93 -1.85 11.65
CA THR A 318 -29.03 -2.54 12.60
C THR A 318 -29.64 -3.88 13.04
N LYS A 319 -28.85 -4.73 13.70
CA LYS A 319 -29.36 -6.00 14.24
C LYS A 319 -30.51 -5.80 15.22
N ASP A 320 -30.53 -4.66 15.90
CA ASP A 320 -31.55 -4.27 16.87
C ASP A 320 -32.80 -3.65 16.23
N GLY A 321 -32.93 -3.71 14.90
CA GLY A 321 -34.06 -3.14 14.17
C GLY A 321 -34.05 -1.61 14.06
N LYS A 322 -33.00 -0.94 14.54
CA LYS A 322 -32.88 0.53 14.49
C LYS A 322 -32.19 0.97 13.19
N PRO A 323 -32.53 2.14 12.63
CA PRO A 323 -31.79 2.72 11.51
C PRO A 323 -30.30 2.89 11.84
N VAL A 324 -29.41 2.67 10.87
CA VAL A 324 -27.98 2.89 11.04
C VAL A 324 -27.71 4.38 11.27
N GLU A 325 -27.11 4.70 12.42
CA GLU A 325 -26.96 6.07 12.90
C GLU A 325 -26.18 7.01 11.98
N ASN A 326 -25.07 6.56 11.40
CA ASN A 326 -24.17 7.40 10.59
C ASN A 326 -24.26 7.03 9.10
N ARG A 327 -25.44 6.55 8.66
CA ARG A 327 -25.69 6.14 7.28
C ARG A 327 -25.25 7.20 6.27
N ASP A 328 -25.55 8.47 6.54
CA ASP A 328 -25.26 9.59 5.67
C ASP A 328 -23.77 9.72 5.31
N LEU A 329 -22.89 9.57 6.31
CA LEU A 329 -21.44 9.61 6.08
C LEU A 329 -20.93 8.32 5.42
N ILE A 330 -21.46 7.16 5.84
CA ILE A 330 -21.03 5.88 5.29
C ILE A 330 -21.39 5.80 3.81
N GLU A 331 -22.61 6.16 3.42
CA GLU A 331 -23.03 6.21 2.01
C GLU A 331 -22.13 7.17 1.21
N SER A 332 -21.84 8.36 1.75
CA SER A 332 -20.95 9.33 1.09
C SER A 332 -19.54 8.77 0.86
N ILE A 333 -18.97 8.09 1.86
CA ILE A 333 -17.65 7.45 1.74
C ILE A 333 -17.67 6.34 0.69
N LEU A 334 -18.72 5.50 0.68
CA LEU A 334 -18.84 4.40 -0.27
C LEU A 334 -18.92 4.90 -1.71
N VAL A 335 -19.71 5.95 -1.97
CA VAL A 335 -19.75 6.59 -3.30
C VAL A 335 -18.36 7.02 -3.74
N LYS A 336 -17.58 7.64 -2.85
CA LYS A 336 -16.20 8.07 -3.16
C LYS A 336 -15.25 6.90 -3.40
N ILE A 337 -15.43 5.78 -2.70
CA ILE A 337 -14.65 4.57 -2.93
C ILE A 337 -15.03 3.94 -4.27
N GLU A 338 -16.32 3.89 -4.61
CA GLU A 338 -16.83 3.38 -5.89
C GLU A 338 -16.30 4.23 -7.06
N GLU A 339 -16.36 5.57 -6.99
CA GLU A 339 -15.76 6.50 -7.97
C GLU A 339 -14.26 6.22 -8.21
N ARG A 340 -13.53 5.84 -7.16
CA ARG A 340 -12.09 5.51 -7.24
C ARG A 340 -11.86 4.13 -7.84
N ASN A 341 -12.72 3.16 -7.53
CA ASN A 341 -12.62 1.81 -8.10
C ASN A 341 -12.87 1.83 -9.62
N GLU A 342 -13.74 2.72 -10.12
CA GLU A 342 -13.96 2.93 -11.57
C GLU A 342 -12.69 3.40 -12.29
N LEU A 343 -11.79 4.09 -11.59
CA LEU A 343 -10.49 4.53 -12.10
C LEU A 343 -9.38 3.48 -11.91
N GLU A 344 -9.74 2.25 -11.52
CA GLU A 344 -8.82 1.13 -11.25
C GLU A 344 -7.76 1.42 -10.19
N VAL A 345 -8.02 2.37 -9.27
CA VAL A 345 -7.13 2.69 -8.15
C VAL A 345 -7.56 2.02 -6.85
N LYS A 346 -6.59 1.75 -5.98
CA LYS A 346 -6.82 1.07 -4.70
C LYS A 346 -7.03 2.05 -3.57
N THR A 347 -8.05 1.79 -2.75
CA THR A 347 -8.28 2.47 -1.47
C THR A 347 -8.17 1.42 -0.36
N LEU A 348 -7.04 1.42 0.36
CA LEU A 348 -6.80 0.49 1.45
C LEU A 348 -7.03 1.17 2.81
N PHE A 349 -7.55 0.41 3.76
CA PHE A 349 -7.69 0.83 5.15
C PHE A 349 -6.76 0.00 6.02
N GLN A 350 -5.99 0.68 6.87
CA GLN A 350 -5.10 0.04 7.83
C GLN A 350 -5.48 0.50 9.24
N TRP A 351 -5.90 -0.46 10.06
CA TRP A 351 -6.08 -0.19 11.48
C TRP A 351 -4.71 -0.02 12.14
N ILE A 352 -4.59 1.01 12.96
CA ILE A 352 -3.44 1.23 13.83
C ILE A 352 -3.90 1.36 15.27
N LYS A 353 -3.02 1.03 16.20
CA LYS A 353 -3.36 1.10 17.61
C LYS A 353 -3.30 2.57 18.06
N GLY A 354 -4.40 3.08 18.60
CA GLY A 354 -4.45 4.39 19.24
C GLY A 354 -3.42 4.53 20.36
N HIS A 355 -2.87 5.72 20.53
CA HIS A 355 -1.83 6.06 21.52
C HIS A 355 -0.54 5.21 21.47
N ASN A 356 -0.24 4.55 20.35
CA ASN A 356 0.94 3.69 20.19
C ASN A 356 2.21 4.44 19.69
N ARG A 357 2.26 5.76 19.87
CA ARG A 357 3.37 6.63 19.42
C ARG A 357 3.67 6.59 17.93
N ASP A 358 2.68 6.31 17.08
CA ASP A 358 2.82 6.51 15.64
C ASP A 358 2.79 8.03 15.36
N PRO A 359 3.86 8.63 14.79
CA PRO A 359 3.91 10.08 14.60
C PRO A 359 2.82 10.64 13.68
N GLY A 360 2.32 9.82 12.75
CA GLY A 360 1.23 10.19 11.85
C GLY A 360 -0.12 10.20 12.55
N ASN A 361 -0.38 9.18 13.38
CA ASN A 361 -1.59 9.14 14.21
C ASN A 361 -1.62 10.26 15.24
N GLU A 362 -0.50 10.50 15.94
CA GLU A 362 -0.41 11.60 16.91
C GLU A 362 -0.57 12.97 16.24
N ALA A 363 -0.14 13.11 14.98
CA ALA A 363 -0.39 14.33 14.22
C ALA A 363 -1.87 14.49 13.85
N ALA A 364 -2.52 13.42 13.41
CA ALA A 364 -3.96 13.42 13.13
C ALA A 364 -4.79 13.72 14.39
N ASP A 365 -4.47 13.09 15.53
CA ASP A 365 -5.10 13.33 16.83
C ASP A 365 -4.97 14.79 17.27
N ARG A 366 -3.76 15.37 17.19
CA ARG A 366 -3.58 16.81 17.47
C ARG A 366 -4.44 17.69 16.57
N LEU A 367 -4.56 17.37 15.29
CA LEU A 367 -5.40 18.13 14.36
C LEU A 367 -6.90 17.98 14.71
N ALA A 368 -7.34 16.78 15.09
CA ALA A 368 -8.72 16.51 15.49
C ALA A 368 -9.08 17.24 16.80
N VAL A 369 -8.21 17.18 17.81
CA VAL A 369 -8.36 17.89 19.08
C VAL A 369 -8.42 19.40 18.86
N ASN A 370 -7.53 19.96 18.04
CA ASN A 370 -7.56 21.38 17.67
C ASN A 370 -8.88 21.76 17.00
N GLY A 371 -9.38 20.94 16.07
CA GLY A 371 -10.67 21.16 15.44
C GLY A 371 -11.83 21.14 16.43
N ALA A 372 -11.79 20.26 17.43
CA ALA A 372 -12.82 20.17 18.46
C ALA A 372 -12.84 21.41 19.35
N HIS A 373 -11.67 21.92 19.74
CA HIS A 373 -11.52 23.17 20.50
C HIS A 373 -11.99 24.39 19.71
N GLU A 374 -11.66 24.45 18.42
CA GLU A 374 -12.15 25.49 17.52
C GLU A 374 -13.68 25.49 17.44
N GLY A 375 -14.31 24.31 17.39
CA GLY A 375 -15.77 24.18 17.46
C GLY A 375 -16.37 24.69 18.77
N VAL A 376 -15.66 24.57 19.90
CA VAL A 376 -16.10 25.17 21.17
C VAL A 376 -16.05 26.69 21.10
N ARG A 377 -14.96 27.25 20.55
CA ARG A 377 -14.80 28.71 20.40
C ARG A 377 -15.88 29.30 19.51
N GLN A 378 -16.11 28.70 18.34
CA GLN A 378 -17.14 29.15 17.40
C GLN A 378 -18.54 29.11 18.01
N LYS A 379 -18.87 28.08 18.80
CA LYS A 379 -20.15 28.02 19.52
C LYS A 379 -20.27 29.11 20.59
N ALA A 380 -19.19 29.39 21.32
CA ALA A 380 -19.18 30.44 22.32
C ALA A 380 -19.35 31.83 21.69
N GLU A 381 -18.65 32.09 20.58
CA GLU A 381 -18.78 33.33 19.81
C GLU A 381 -20.19 33.50 19.22
N ALA A 382 -20.75 32.44 18.62
CA ALA A 382 -22.12 32.47 18.10
C ALA A 382 -23.16 32.75 19.20
N LEU A 383 -22.97 32.21 20.40
CA LEU A 383 -23.84 32.47 21.55
C LEU A 383 -23.73 33.93 22.03
N GLU A 384 -22.52 34.49 22.04
CA GLU A 384 -22.29 35.88 22.42
C GLU A 384 -22.89 36.86 21.40
N VAL A 385 -22.75 36.59 20.10
CA VAL A 385 -23.41 37.35 19.04
C VAL A 385 -24.93 37.30 19.20
N SER A 386 -25.50 36.12 19.47
CA SER A 386 -26.95 35.97 19.70
C SER A 386 -27.44 36.75 20.92
N ARG A 387 -26.63 36.86 21.98
CA ARG A 387 -26.97 37.65 23.17
C ARG A 387 -26.89 39.16 22.94
N ARG A 388 -26.05 39.61 22.01
CA ARG A 388 -25.89 41.02 21.65
C ARG A 388 -26.87 41.51 20.58
N ALA A 389 -27.62 40.62 19.95
CA ALA A 389 -28.64 40.99 18.98
C ALA A 389 -29.80 41.71 19.71
N PRO A 390 -30.16 42.95 19.31
CA PRO A 390 -31.27 43.65 19.93
C PRO A 390 -32.58 42.90 19.67
N ALA A 391 -33.43 42.79 20.70
CA ALA A 391 -34.78 42.30 20.56
C ALA A 391 -35.55 43.27 19.65
N VAL A 392 -35.70 42.92 18.37
CA VAL A 392 -36.59 43.66 17.47
C VAL A 392 -38.00 43.39 17.98
N GLY A 393 -38.55 44.38 18.69
CA GLY A 393 -39.91 44.36 19.18
C GLY A 393 -40.88 44.25 18.01
N LEU A 394 -41.67 43.18 18.01
CA LEU A 394 -42.92 43.13 17.28
C LEU A 394 -43.92 43.93 18.12
N GLU A 395 -43.92 45.26 17.97
CA GLU A 395 -45.08 46.05 18.37
C GLU A 395 -46.25 45.71 17.44
N GLU A 396 -47.38 45.47 18.08
CA GLU A 396 -48.69 45.17 17.52
C GLU A 396 -49.14 46.30 16.57
N GLU A 397 -49.29 46.02 15.29
CA GLU A 397 -50.24 46.78 14.46
C GLU A 397 -51.63 46.13 14.61
N LEU A 398 -52.31 46.54 15.69
CA LEU A 398 -53.76 46.60 15.73
C LEU A 398 -54.18 47.93 15.10
N PHE A 399 -54.66 47.92 13.86
CA PHE A 399 -55.68 48.85 13.36
C PHE A 399 -56.49 48.23 12.23
#